data_AF-A0AAP0RMJ2-F1
#
_entry.id   AF-A0AAP0RMJ2-F1
#
_cell.length_a   1.000
_cell.length_b   1.000
_cell.length_c   1.000
_cell.angle_alpha   90.00
_cell.angle_beta   90.00
_cell.angle_gamma   90.00
#
_symmetry.space_group_name_H-M   'P 1'
#
loop_
_entity.id
_entity.type
_entity.pdbx_description
1 polymer ?
#
loop_
_entity_poly.entity_id
_entity_poly.type
_entity_poly.pdbx_seq_one_letter_code
_entity_poly.pdbx_strand_id
1 'polypeptide(L)'
;MQFLVYILVIIGWILVAGTFILSGTFVLLHNVAADTCVAMDDWVQNPTAHTALDDILPCVNSETAQETLLKSKEVTFQLVEVINQVITNVSNINFSPNFPSVYYNQSGPVMPILCNPFHPDSTDRACSPGEVDLNNATQVWMNYVCEVSATGICSTTGRVTPMIYNQMTGAINVSFGLSHYTPFLIDLEDCTFVRETFSDITRDHCPGLRQYSKWICVGLVMVSTAFMLSLIFWVIYGRERRYRVYTKQFMARSPQGQEGDKNP
;
A
#
# COMPACT_ATOMS: atom_id res chain seq x y z
N MET A 1 8.28 -35.27 -44.64
CA MET A 1 6.82 -35.28 -44.36
C MET A 1 6.48 -35.82 -42.97
N GLN A 2 6.86 -37.05 -42.59
CA GLN A 2 6.49 -37.62 -41.29
C GLN A 2 7.03 -36.85 -40.07
N PHE A 3 8.26 -36.30 -40.16
CA PHE A 3 8.86 -35.49 -39.08
C PHE A 3 8.06 -34.21 -38.76
N LEU A 4 7.66 -33.45 -39.80
CA LEU A 4 6.85 -32.23 -39.63
C LEU A 4 5.48 -32.52 -39.00
N VAL A 5 4.87 -33.64 -39.38
CA VAL A 5 3.60 -34.15 -38.84
C VAL A 5 3.72 -34.44 -37.34
N TYR A 6 4.80 -35.08 -36.89
CA TYR A 6 5.04 -35.33 -35.46
C TYR A 6 5.26 -34.03 -34.67
N ILE A 7 6.01 -33.06 -35.22
CA ILE A 7 6.23 -31.77 -34.57
C ILE A 7 4.90 -31.02 -34.36
N LEU A 8 4.04 -30.98 -35.39
CA LEU A 8 2.73 -30.32 -35.30
C LEU A 8 1.82 -30.97 -34.26
N VAL A 9 1.86 -32.29 -34.13
CA VAL A 9 1.11 -33.02 -33.09
C VAL A 9 1.61 -32.67 -31.70
N ILE A 10 2.92 -32.66 -31.49
CA ILE A 10 3.53 -32.33 -30.19
C ILE A 10 3.16 -30.89 -29.80
N ILE A 11 3.32 -29.93 -30.73
CA ILE A 11 2.92 -28.53 -30.50
C ILE A 11 1.42 -28.44 -30.19
N GLY A 12 0.58 -29.15 -30.93
CA GLY A 12 -0.86 -29.19 -30.70
C GLY A 12 -1.22 -29.65 -29.28
N TRP A 13 -0.62 -30.74 -28.81
CA TRP A 13 -0.85 -31.23 -27.45
C TRP A 13 -0.30 -30.28 -26.37
N ILE A 14 0.83 -29.61 -26.62
CA ILE A 14 1.35 -28.57 -25.73
C ILE A 14 0.37 -27.39 -25.64
N LEU A 15 -0.19 -26.94 -26.77
CA LEU A 15 -1.19 -25.87 -26.79
C LEU A 15 -2.48 -26.26 -26.06
N VAL A 16 -2.95 -27.50 -26.24
CA VAL A 16 -4.08 -28.04 -25.47
C VAL A 16 -3.78 -28.00 -23.98
N ALA A 17 -2.65 -28.58 -23.54
CA ALA A 17 -2.29 -28.60 -22.13
C ALA A 17 -2.17 -27.19 -21.55
N GLY A 18 -1.52 -26.27 -22.27
CA GLY A 18 -1.39 -24.86 -21.89
C GLY A 18 -2.74 -24.15 -21.76
N THR A 19 -3.66 -24.33 -22.72
CA THR A 19 -5.01 -23.72 -22.65
C THR A 19 -5.85 -24.25 -21.51
N PHE A 20 -5.73 -25.54 -21.16
CA PHE A 20 -6.39 -26.11 -19.98
C PHE A 20 -5.86 -25.53 -18.67
N ILE A 21 -4.53 -25.42 -18.52
CA ILE A 21 -3.91 -24.82 -17.33
C ILE A 21 -4.32 -23.35 -17.20
N LEU A 22 -4.25 -22.58 -18.29
CA LEU A 22 -4.70 -21.19 -18.33
C LEU A 22 -6.18 -21.09 -17.94
N SER A 23 -7.06 -21.91 -18.54
CA SER A 23 -8.47 -21.94 -18.21
C SER A 23 -8.73 -22.20 -16.72
N GLY A 24 -8.05 -23.19 -16.13
CA GLY A 24 -8.18 -23.48 -14.70
C GLY A 24 -7.75 -22.30 -13.83
N THR A 25 -6.61 -21.67 -14.18
CA THR A 25 -6.09 -20.50 -13.45
C THR A 25 -7.05 -19.31 -13.53
N PHE A 26 -7.62 -19.02 -14.70
CA PHE A 26 -8.59 -17.94 -14.86
C PHE A 26 -9.91 -18.19 -14.12
N VAL A 27 -10.36 -19.44 -14.00
CA VAL A 27 -11.53 -19.77 -13.17
C VAL A 27 -11.25 -19.52 -11.69
N LEU A 28 -10.06 -19.87 -11.18
CA LEU A 28 -9.68 -19.55 -9.82
C LEU A 28 -9.64 -18.04 -9.59
N LEU A 29 -9.00 -17.29 -10.50
CA LEU A 29 -8.95 -15.82 -10.44
C LEU A 29 -10.35 -15.21 -10.48
N HIS A 30 -11.27 -15.75 -11.29
CA HIS A 30 -12.65 -15.28 -11.33
C HIS A 30 -13.36 -15.40 -9.99
N ASN A 31 -13.21 -16.54 -9.30
CA ASN A 31 -13.82 -16.76 -8.00
C ASN A 31 -13.18 -15.88 -6.92
N VAL A 32 -11.84 -15.85 -6.85
CA VAL A 32 -11.12 -15.01 -5.88
C VAL A 32 -11.50 -13.54 -6.04
N ALA A 33 -11.54 -13.04 -7.28
CA ALA A 33 -11.94 -11.67 -7.55
C ALA A 33 -13.40 -11.40 -7.17
N ALA A 34 -14.32 -12.33 -7.47
CA ALA A 34 -15.73 -12.20 -7.10
C ALA A 34 -15.93 -12.21 -5.57
N ASP A 35 -15.26 -13.13 -4.87
CA ASP A 35 -15.33 -13.23 -3.40
C ASP A 35 -14.72 -11.99 -2.75
N THR A 36 -13.60 -11.49 -3.26
CA THR A 36 -12.97 -10.24 -2.78
C THR A 36 -13.90 -9.05 -2.98
N CYS A 37 -14.56 -8.94 -4.13
CA CYS A 37 -15.52 -7.88 -4.41
C CYS A 37 -16.73 -7.93 -3.45
N VAL A 38 -17.24 -9.12 -3.14
CA VAL A 38 -18.34 -9.28 -2.17
C VAL A 38 -17.88 -8.93 -0.76
N ALA A 39 -16.68 -9.37 -0.36
CA ALA A 39 -16.13 -9.06 0.96
C ALA A 39 -15.88 -7.56 1.14
N MET A 40 -15.36 -6.88 0.12
CA MET A 40 -15.19 -5.42 0.12
C MET A 40 -16.53 -4.70 0.25
N ASP A 41 -17.55 -5.12 -0.51
CA ASP A 41 -18.88 -4.50 -0.50
C ASP A 41 -19.59 -4.70 0.84
N ASP A 42 -19.51 -5.90 1.41
CA ASP A 42 -20.12 -6.23 2.70
C ASP A 42 -19.47 -5.46 3.86
N TRP A 43 -18.13 -5.30 3.83
CA TRP A 43 -17.41 -4.49 4.82
C TRP A 43 -17.79 -3.00 4.74
N VAL A 44 -17.94 -2.45 3.52
CA VAL A 44 -18.35 -1.05 3.33
C VAL A 44 -19.78 -0.80 3.85
N GLN A 45 -20.70 -1.74 3.63
CA GLN A 45 -22.10 -1.59 4.04
C GLN A 45 -22.33 -1.81 5.53
N ASN A 46 -21.48 -2.61 6.20
CA ASN A 46 -21.65 -2.99 7.60
C ASN A 46 -20.43 -2.60 8.48
N PRO A 47 -20.11 -1.30 8.64
CA PRO A 47 -18.87 -0.84 9.26
C PRO A 47 -18.74 -1.12 10.76
N THR A 48 -19.83 -1.48 11.44
CA THR A 48 -19.84 -1.81 12.87
C THR A 48 -20.02 -3.31 13.13
N ALA A 49 -20.10 -4.13 12.08
CA ALA A 49 -20.27 -5.57 12.21
C ALA A 49 -18.92 -6.27 11.99
N HIS A 50 -18.71 -7.37 12.70
CA HIS A 50 -17.57 -8.26 12.44
C HIS A 50 -17.73 -8.91 11.07
N THR A 51 -16.99 -8.41 10.10
CA THR A 51 -16.95 -8.88 8.71
C THR A 51 -15.58 -9.49 8.42
N ALA A 52 -15.43 -10.14 7.26
CA ALA A 52 -14.19 -10.85 6.90
C ALA A 52 -12.93 -9.95 6.84
N LEU A 53 -13.11 -8.62 6.75
CA LEU A 53 -12.03 -7.66 6.59
C LEU A 53 -11.77 -6.82 7.86
N ASP A 54 -12.62 -6.96 8.88
CA ASP A 54 -12.54 -6.26 10.17
C ASP A 54 -11.24 -6.57 10.94
N ASP A 55 -10.83 -7.85 10.97
CA ASP A 55 -9.59 -8.28 11.64
C ASP A 55 -8.29 -7.80 10.95
N ILE A 56 -8.38 -7.37 9.69
CA ILE A 56 -7.23 -6.92 8.89
C ILE A 56 -7.11 -5.39 8.92
N LEU A 57 -8.22 -4.70 9.06
CA LEU A 57 -8.32 -3.24 9.09
C LEU A 57 -8.86 -2.80 10.45
N PRO A 58 -7.97 -2.53 11.44
CA PRO A 58 -8.37 -2.16 12.80
C PRO A 58 -8.85 -0.69 12.83
N CYS A 59 -9.99 -0.44 12.21
CA CYS A 59 -10.61 0.87 12.09
C CYS A 59 -11.28 1.26 13.40
N VAL A 60 -11.15 2.51 13.79
CA VAL A 60 -11.82 3.07 14.95
C VAL A 60 -13.05 3.85 14.46
N ASN A 61 -14.08 3.95 15.28
CA ASN A 61 -15.24 4.79 14.94
C ASN A 61 -14.86 6.27 14.87
N SER A 62 -15.51 7.00 13.96
CA SER A 62 -15.31 8.43 13.71
C SER A 62 -15.33 9.28 14.98
N GLU A 63 -16.18 8.96 15.97
CA GLU A 63 -16.25 9.68 17.25
C GLU A 63 -14.93 9.61 18.04
N THR A 64 -14.37 8.40 18.19
CA THR A 64 -13.10 8.23 18.90
C THR A 64 -11.95 8.83 18.10
N ALA A 65 -11.98 8.73 16.76
CA ALA A 65 -10.99 9.37 15.91
C ALA A 65 -10.99 10.91 16.06
N GLN A 66 -12.17 11.53 16.15
CA GLN A 66 -12.31 12.96 16.46
C GLN A 66 -11.85 13.29 17.89
N GLU A 67 -12.12 12.43 18.87
CA GLU A 67 -11.58 12.60 20.22
C GLU A 67 -10.05 12.55 20.21
N THR A 68 -9.44 11.59 19.51
CA THR A 68 -7.98 11.47 19.34
C THR A 68 -7.40 12.74 18.70
N LEU A 69 -8.06 13.31 17.69
CA LEU A 69 -7.68 14.59 17.08
C LEU A 69 -7.66 15.72 18.12
N LEU A 70 -8.75 15.88 18.89
CA LEU A 70 -8.87 16.91 19.91
C LEU A 70 -7.80 16.74 21.00
N LYS A 71 -7.52 15.49 21.43
CA LYS A 71 -6.45 15.20 22.39
C LYS A 71 -5.07 15.53 21.85
N SER A 72 -4.81 15.27 20.56
CA SER A 72 -3.54 15.64 19.93
C SER A 72 -3.34 17.16 19.88
N LYS A 73 -4.40 17.92 19.56
CA LYS A 73 -4.36 19.39 19.61
C LYS A 73 -4.09 19.91 21.01
N GLU A 74 -4.76 19.35 22.02
CA GLU A 74 -4.56 19.71 23.43
C GLU A 74 -3.12 19.42 23.90
N VAL A 75 -2.58 18.23 23.58
CA VAL A 75 -1.19 17.88 23.95
C VAL A 75 -0.20 18.82 23.26
N THR A 76 -0.44 19.16 21.99
CA THR A 76 0.39 20.13 21.27
C THR A 76 0.32 21.51 21.92
N PHE A 77 -0.88 21.96 22.29
CA PHE A 77 -1.10 23.22 22.99
C PHE A 77 -0.31 23.28 24.30
N GLN A 78 -0.44 22.24 25.15
CA GLN A 78 0.24 22.15 26.44
C GLN A 78 1.76 22.09 26.28
N LEU A 79 2.27 21.36 25.29
CA LEU A 79 3.71 21.23 25.07
C LEU A 79 4.33 22.57 24.66
N VAL A 80 3.68 23.31 23.77
CA VAL A 80 4.10 24.67 23.40
C VAL A 80 4.04 25.61 24.60
N GLU A 81 3.00 25.50 25.44
CA GLU A 81 2.86 26.33 26.64
C GLU A 81 4.00 26.07 27.64
N VAL A 82 4.37 24.81 27.87
CA VAL A 82 5.52 24.45 28.73
C VAL A 82 6.81 25.05 28.19
N ILE A 83 7.05 24.97 26.87
CA ILE A 83 8.24 25.58 26.26
C ILE A 83 8.23 27.10 26.45
N ASN A 84 7.09 27.75 26.22
CA ASN A 84 6.94 29.20 26.40
C ASN A 84 7.17 29.62 27.85
N GLN A 85 6.68 28.85 28.83
CA GLN A 85 6.96 29.09 30.24
C GLN A 85 8.45 29.00 30.56
N VAL A 86 9.17 28.04 29.98
CA VAL A 86 10.64 27.97 30.14
C VAL A 86 11.30 29.20 29.51
N ILE A 87 10.86 29.64 28.33
CA ILE A 87 11.42 30.83 27.69
C ILE A 87 11.19 32.08 28.53
N THR A 88 9.96 32.34 28.96
CA THR A 88 9.62 33.57 29.68
C THR A 88 10.13 33.57 31.11
N ASN A 89 10.08 32.44 31.81
CA ASN A 89 10.36 32.36 33.26
C ASN A 89 11.78 31.88 33.58
N VAL A 90 12.48 31.26 32.62
CA VAL A 90 13.83 30.74 32.82
C VAL A 90 14.82 31.46 31.91
N SER A 91 14.66 31.37 30.59
CA SER A 91 15.66 31.87 29.64
C SER A 91 15.71 33.41 29.56
N ASN A 92 14.56 34.08 29.57
CA ASN A 92 14.46 35.54 29.45
C ASN A 92 14.56 36.29 30.79
N ILE A 93 14.56 35.58 31.93
CA ILE A 93 14.77 36.19 33.25
C ILE A 93 16.25 36.34 33.54
N ASN A 94 16.57 37.48 34.16
CA ASN A 94 17.91 37.81 34.58
C ASN A 94 18.23 37.24 35.99
N PHE A 95 18.54 35.94 36.06
CA PHE A 95 18.94 35.28 37.33
C PHE A 95 20.30 35.74 37.85
N SER A 96 20.46 35.78 39.18
CA SER A 96 21.74 36.07 39.83
C SER A 96 22.76 34.94 39.61
N PRO A 97 24.07 35.24 39.48
CA PRO A 97 25.13 34.22 39.40
C PRO A 97 25.15 33.21 40.56
N ASN A 98 24.50 33.54 41.68
CA ASN A 98 24.34 32.64 42.83
C ASN A 98 23.45 31.42 42.55
N PHE A 99 22.74 31.38 41.42
CA PHE A 99 21.90 30.27 40.97
C PHE A 99 22.47 29.61 39.71
N PRO A 100 23.57 28.86 39.80
CA PRO A 100 24.31 28.36 38.63
C PRO A 100 23.50 27.42 37.72
N SER A 101 22.46 26.77 38.23
CA SER A 101 21.59 25.86 37.44
C SER A 101 20.69 26.56 36.43
N VAL A 102 20.36 27.84 36.66
CA VAL A 102 19.45 28.65 35.82
C VAL A 102 20.10 29.97 35.39
N TYR A 103 21.40 30.13 35.65
CA TYR A 103 22.14 31.33 35.28
C TYR A 103 22.63 31.25 33.82
N TYR A 104 22.27 32.26 33.04
CA TYR A 104 22.72 32.44 31.65
C TYR A 104 23.44 33.79 31.50
N ASN A 105 24.28 33.91 30.46
CA ASN A 105 24.96 35.18 30.16
C ASN A 105 23.98 36.15 29.51
N GLN A 106 23.43 37.06 30.31
CA GLN A 106 22.33 37.97 29.98
C GLN A 106 22.66 39.04 28.92
N SER A 107 23.85 38.98 28.34
CA SER A 107 24.29 39.89 27.27
C SER A 107 23.60 39.62 25.93
N GLY A 108 22.81 38.54 25.81
CA GLY A 108 22.14 38.13 24.56
C GLY A 108 20.73 38.73 24.38
N PRO A 109 20.21 38.81 23.15
CA PRO A 109 18.83 39.24 22.89
C PRO A 109 17.82 38.33 23.58
N VAL A 110 16.62 38.85 23.84
CA VAL A 110 15.51 38.05 24.39
C VAL A 110 15.09 37.00 23.37
N MET A 111 14.91 35.78 23.86
CA MET A 111 14.48 34.66 23.05
C MET A 111 12.99 34.82 22.70
N PRO A 112 12.61 34.73 21.41
CA PRO A 112 11.22 34.83 21.01
C PRO A 112 10.47 33.56 21.42
N ILE A 113 9.20 33.72 21.80
CA ILE A 113 8.33 32.61 22.18
C ILE A 113 7.92 31.77 20.97
N LEU A 114 7.57 30.52 21.23
CA LEU A 114 7.04 29.60 20.24
C LEU A 114 5.57 29.92 19.97
N CYS A 115 5.20 29.96 18.70
CA CYS A 115 3.81 30.07 18.30
C CYS A 115 3.06 28.80 18.69
N ASN A 116 1.96 28.99 19.42
CA ASN A 116 0.97 27.95 19.59
C ASN A 116 0.02 27.93 18.38
N PRO A 117 -0.06 26.82 17.62
CA PRO A 117 -0.97 26.70 16.50
C PRO A 117 -2.44 26.56 16.94
N PHE A 118 -2.70 26.38 18.23
CA PHE A 118 -4.04 26.18 18.78
C PHE A 118 -4.36 27.18 19.90
N HIS A 119 -5.65 27.45 20.06
CA HIS A 119 -6.22 28.11 21.24
C HIS A 119 -6.47 27.09 22.36
N PRO A 120 -6.72 27.53 23.61
CA PRO A 120 -7.05 26.64 24.74
C PRO A 120 -8.34 25.82 24.56
N ASP A 121 -9.18 26.17 23.58
CA ASP A 121 -10.38 25.43 23.18
C ASP A 121 -10.12 24.52 21.97
N SER A 122 -8.85 24.27 21.63
CA SER A 122 -8.39 23.44 20.50
C SER A 122 -8.77 23.96 19.11
N THR A 123 -9.20 25.22 19.01
CA THR A 123 -9.42 25.88 17.70
C THR A 123 -8.09 26.34 17.10
N ASP A 124 -8.02 26.39 15.76
CA ASP A 124 -6.79 26.75 15.06
C ASP A 124 -6.50 28.26 15.22
N ARG A 125 -5.23 28.59 15.45
CA ARG A 125 -4.75 29.96 15.72
C ARG A 125 -3.64 30.35 14.76
N ALA A 126 -3.75 31.54 14.18
CA ALA A 126 -2.64 32.15 13.44
C ALA A 126 -1.60 32.74 14.40
N CYS A 127 -0.32 32.55 14.10
CA CYS A 127 0.78 33.10 14.89
C CYS A 127 0.80 34.63 14.88
N SER A 128 1.04 35.23 16.04
CA SER A 128 1.17 36.68 16.18
C SER A 128 2.56 37.17 15.76
N PRO A 129 2.71 38.43 15.31
CA PRO A 129 4.01 38.99 15.00
C PRO A 129 4.96 38.91 16.20
N GLY A 130 6.14 38.31 16.00
CA GLY A 130 7.15 38.10 17.04
C GLY A 130 7.15 36.71 17.67
N GLU A 131 6.15 35.88 17.40
CA GLU A 131 6.17 34.45 17.70
C GLU A 131 6.95 33.69 16.61
N VAL A 132 7.59 32.58 16.98
CA VAL A 132 8.31 31.72 16.04
C VAL A 132 7.47 30.51 15.69
N ASP A 133 7.32 30.24 14.41
CA ASP A 133 6.62 29.06 13.92
C ASP A 133 7.36 27.75 14.24
N LEU A 134 6.60 26.68 14.53
CA LEU A 134 7.13 25.34 14.83
C LEU A 134 8.12 24.83 13.78
N ASN A 135 7.92 25.15 12.50
CA ASN A 135 8.79 24.71 11.40
C ASN A 135 10.21 25.29 11.50
N ASN A 136 10.32 26.54 11.95
CA ASN A 136 11.57 27.30 11.92
C ASN A 136 12.18 27.51 13.31
N ALA A 137 11.47 27.12 14.37
CA ALA A 137 11.85 27.38 15.76
C ALA A 137 13.25 26.88 16.12
N THR A 138 13.61 25.68 15.70
CA THR A 138 14.94 25.09 15.96
C THR A 138 16.06 25.95 15.38
N GLN A 139 15.92 26.39 14.12
CA GLN A 139 16.91 27.22 13.44
C GLN A 139 17.02 28.62 14.07
N VAL A 140 15.88 29.22 14.44
CA VAL A 140 15.87 30.54 15.09
C VAL A 140 16.54 30.48 16.45
N TRP A 141 16.20 29.47 17.26
CA TRP A 141 16.68 29.32 18.64
C TRP A 141 18.14 28.89 18.74
N MET A 142 18.70 28.29 17.70
CA MET A 142 20.13 27.96 17.63
C MET A 142 21.01 29.21 17.87
N ASN A 143 20.56 30.40 17.47
CA ASN A 143 21.27 31.66 17.66
C ASN A 143 21.30 32.16 19.12
N TYR A 144 20.57 31.51 20.03
CA TYR A 144 20.46 31.88 21.44
C TYR A 144 21.22 30.90 22.35
N VAL A 145 21.85 29.88 21.78
CA VAL A 145 22.62 28.86 22.50
C VAL A 145 23.98 29.43 22.89
N CYS A 146 24.32 29.31 24.18
CA CYS A 146 25.64 29.64 24.69
C CYS A 146 26.59 28.43 24.65
N GLU A 147 27.89 28.68 24.67
CA GLU A 147 28.88 27.67 25.03
C GLU A 147 28.91 27.53 26.55
N VAL A 148 29.11 26.30 27.04
CA VAL A 148 29.11 26.00 28.48
C VAL A 148 30.53 25.74 29.00
N SER A 149 30.80 26.20 30.21
CA SER A 149 32.02 25.88 30.95
C SER A 149 32.02 24.43 31.46
N ALA A 150 33.14 23.99 32.04
CA ALA A 150 33.24 22.67 32.69
C ALA A 150 32.23 22.47 33.86
N THR A 151 31.70 23.56 34.41
CA THR A 151 30.68 23.53 35.47
C THR A 151 29.25 23.61 34.94
N GLY A 152 29.05 23.59 33.61
CA GLY A 152 27.73 23.61 32.96
C GLY A 152 27.08 24.99 32.85
N ILE A 153 27.83 26.07 33.13
CA ILE A 153 27.35 27.45 33.12
C ILE A 153 27.69 28.10 31.77
N CYS A 154 26.80 28.93 31.21
CA CYS A 154 27.11 29.68 29.99
C CYS A 154 28.37 30.56 30.15
N SER A 155 29.39 30.31 29.34
CA SER A 155 30.60 31.13 29.25
C SER A 155 30.46 32.26 28.22
N THR A 156 29.79 31.99 27.10
CA THR A 156 29.53 32.97 26.04
C THR A 156 28.13 33.57 26.14
N THR A 157 27.90 34.65 25.39
CA THR A 157 26.60 35.31 25.28
C THR A 157 25.52 34.34 24.79
N GLY A 158 24.41 34.21 25.53
CA GLY A 158 23.30 33.35 25.15
C GLY A 158 22.26 33.21 26.27
N ARG A 159 21.09 32.68 25.93
CA ARG A 159 19.93 32.54 26.83
C ARG A 159 19.57 31.09 27.16
N VAL A 160 20.22 30.12 26.50
CA VAL A 160 19.94 28.69 26.65
C VAL A 160 21.23 27.88 26.57
N THR A 161 21.36 26.83 27.40
CA THR A 161 22.47 25.87 27.29
C THR A 161 22.19 24.82 26.20
N PRO A 162 23.21 24.16 25.65
CA PRO A 162 23.00 23.09 24.66
C PRO A 162 22.07 21.98 25.14
N MET A 163 22.10 21.66 26.44
CA MET A 163 21.22 20.65 27.04
C MET A 163 19.74 21.08 26.99
N ILE A 164 19.42 22.30 27.40
CA ILE A 164 18.05 22.80 27.39
C ILE A 164 17.56 22.99 25.96
N TYR A 165 18.42 23.48 25.07
CA TYR A 165 18.12 23.61 23.64
C TYR A 165 17.73 22.26 23.02
N ASN A 166 18.46 21.18 23.32
CA ASN A 166 18.14 19.85 22.83
C ASN A 166 16.79 19.34 23.36
N GLN A 167 16.47 19.60 24.64
CA GLN A 167 15.18 19.24 25.22
C GLN A 167 14.02 20.01 24.57
N MET A 168 14.19 21.32 24.40
CA MET A 168 13.23 22.18 23.69
C MET A 168 13.03 21.74 22.24
N THR A 169 14.11 21.39 21.54
CA THR A 169 14.06 20.88 20.17
C THR A 169 13.31 19.55 20.08
N GLY A 170 13.51 18.64 21.03
CA GLY A 170 12.74 17.41 21.12
C GLY A 170 11.24 17.69 21.26
N ALA A 171 10.87 18.62 22.14
CA ALA A 171 9.49 19.03 22.34
C ALA A 171 8.88 19.74 21.12
N ILE A 172 9.65 20.59 20.42
CA ILE A 172 9.23 21.20 19.15
C ILE A 172 8.97 20.12 18.10
N ASN A 173 9.87 19.15 17.93
CA ASN A 173 9.71 18.10 16.91
C ASN A 173 8.47 17.25 17.16
N VAL A 174 8.17 16.94 18.43
CA VAL A 174 6.94 16.24 18.81
C VAL A 174 5.71 17.11 18.53
N SER A 175 5.73 18.38 18.96
CA SER A 175 4.63 19.33 18.70
C SER A 175 4.35 19.50 17.21
N PHE A 176 5.42 19.61 16.41
CA PHE A 176 5.35 19.69 14.96
C PHE A 176 4.78 18.40 14.37
N GLY A 177 5.27 17.25 14.80
CA GLY A 177 4.78 15.95 14.34
C GLY A 177 3.30 15.73 14.63
N LEU A 178 2.84 16.08 15.84
CA LEU A 178 1.42 16.03 16.21
C LEU A 178 0.59 17.02 15.38
N SER A 179 1.00 18.29 15.30
CA SER A 179 0.25 19.29 14.54
C SER A 179 0.17 18.98 13.04
N HIS A 180 1.23 18.43 12.45
CA HIS A 180 1.33 18.24 11.01
C HIS A 180 0.79 16.89 10.54
N TYR A 181 1.12 15.80 11.25
CA TYR A 181 0.77 14.45 10.80
C TYR A 181 -0.53 13.92 11.42
N THR A 182 -1.02 14.45 12.54
CA THR A 182 -2.25 13.92 13.16
C THR A 182 -3.45 13.93 12.20
N PRO A 183 -3.78 14.99 11.44
CA PRO A 183 -4.95 14.96 10.57
C PRO A 183 -4.96 13.77 9.61
N PHE A 184 -3.82 13.49 8.98
CA PHE A 184 -3.65 12.33 8.10
C PHE A 184 -3.77 11.00 8.84
N LEU A 185 -3.21 10.90 10.06
CA LEU A 185 -3.31 9.68 10.86
C LEU A 185 -4.76 9.40 11.30
N ILE A 186 -5.54 10.44 11.60
CA ILE A 186 -6.97 10.32 11.95
C ILE A 186 -7.80 9.83 10.76
N ASP A 187 -7.51 10.32 9.55
CA ASP A 187 -8.17 9.85 8.33
C ASP A 187 -7.90 8.36 8.06
N LEU A 188 -6.70 7.87 8.42
CA LEU A 188 -6.37 6.45 8.40
C LEU A 188 -7.06 5.66 9.52
N GLU A 189 -7.24 6.27 10.68
CA GLU A 189 -7.84 5.66 11.88
C GLU A 189 -9.34 5.36 11.71
N ASP A 190 -10.13 6.28 11.13
CA ASP A 190 -11.58 6.06 10.81
C ASP A 190 -11.78 5.14 9.59
N CYS A 191 -10.69 4.81 8.88
CA CYS A 191 -10.72 4.04 7.64
C CYS A 191 -11.69 4.60 6.58
N THR A 192 -12.05 5.87 6.66
CA THR A 192 -12.89 6.57 5.68
C THR A 192 -12.25 6.46 4.30
N PHE A 193 -10.93 6.68 4.24
CA PHE A 193 -10.14 6.48 3.02
C PHE A 193 -10.31 5.07 2.42
N VAL A 194 -10.23 4.03 3.25
CA VAL A 194 -10.33 2.63 2.80
C VAL A 194 -11.75 2.31 2.34
N ARG A 195 -12.75 2.83 3.04
CA ARG A 195 -14.18 2.66 2.75
C ARG A 195 -14.59 3.33 1.45
N GLU A 196 -14.13 4.54 1.21
CA GLU A 196 -14.31 5.22 -0.07
C GLU A 196 -13.63 4.46 -1.20
N THR A 197 -12.37 4.04 -1.00
CA THR A 197 -11.63 3.28 -2.01
C THR A 197 -12.31 1.95 -2.36
N PHE A 198 -12.76 1.19 -1.36
CA PHE A 198 -13.47 -0.06 -1.61
C PHE A 198 -14.83 0.17 -2.23
N SER A 199 -15.56 1.21 -1.83
CA SER A 199 -16.82 1.57 -2.46
C SER A 199 -16.65 1.89 -3.95
N ASP A 200 -15.60 2.63 -4.32
CA ASP A 200 -15.29 2.92 -5.72
C ASP A 200 -14.84 1.67 -6.49
N ILE A 201 -14.05 0.78 -5.88
CA ILE A 201 -13.65 -0.48 -6.52
C ILE A 201 -14.87 -1.39 -6.74
N THR A 202 -15.73 -1.55 -5.73
CA THR A 202 -16.91 -2.42 -5.82
C THR A 202 -17.94 -1.89 -6.80
N ARG A 203 -18.11 -0.57 -6.87
CA ARG A 203 -19.04 0.06 -7.81
C ARG A 203 -18.51 0.07 -9.25
N ASP A 204 -17.27 0.53 -9.45
CA ASP A 204 -16.79 0.89 -10.79
C ASP A 204 -15.96 -0.22 -11.45
N HIS A 205 -15.31 -1.09 -10.68
CA HIS A 205 -14.38 -2.10 -11.22
C HIS A 205 -14.93 -3.53 -11.14
N CYS A 206 -15.57 -3.91 -10.02
CA CYS A 206 -16.04 -5.28 -9.79
C CYS A 206 -17.06 -5.80 -10.84
N PRO A 207 -18.05 -5.02 -11.31
CA PRO A 207 -18.97 -5.48 -12.35
C PRO A 207 -18.25 -5.77 -13.68
N GLY A 208 -17.32 -4.90 -14.07
CA GLY A 208 -16.49 -5.06 -15.26
C GLY A 208 -15.59 -6.29 -15.13
N LEU A 209 -14.89 -6.42 -14.01
CA LEU A 209 -14.00 -7.54 -13.74
C LEU A 209 -14.73 -8.88 -13.84
N ARG A 210 -15.89 -9.00 -13.18
CA ARG A 210 -16.75 -10.20 -13.21
C ARG A 210 -17.20 -10.55 -14.63
N GLN A 211 -17.62 -9.53 -15.39
CA GLN A 211 -18.08 -9.71 -16.76
C GLN A 211 -16.91 -10.17 -17.64
N TYR A 212 -15.83 -9.41 -17.73
CA TYR A 212 -14.69 -9.71 -18.60
C TYR A 212 -13.99 -11.03 -18.24
N SER A 213 -13.83 -11.35 -16.95
CA SER A 213 -13.26 -12.63 -16.53
C SER A 213 -14.13 -13.81 -16.98
N LYS A 214 -15.47 -13.66 -16.94
CA LYS A 214 -16.40 -14.67 -17.45
C LYS A 214 -16.24 -14.87 -18.96
N TRP A 215 -16.13 -13.78 -19.74
CA TRP A 215 -15.87 -13.87 -21.18
C TRP A 215 -14.54 -14.57 -21.49
N ILE A 216 -13.48 -14.27 -20.74
CA ILE A 216 -12.17 -14.92 -20.89
C ILE A 216 -12.28 -16.42 -20.58
N CYS A 217 -12.95 -16.80 -19.49
CA CYS A 217 -13.16 -18.21 -19.16
C CYS A 217 -13.91 -18.95 -20.27
N VAL A 218 -15.00 -18.37 -20.78
CA VAL A 218 -15.76 -18.95 -21.89
C VAL A 218 -14.89 -19.06 -23.15
N GLY A 219 -14.13 -18.01 -23.48
CA GLY A 219 -13.23 -18.00 -24.63
C GLY A 219 -12.15 -19.07 -24.56
N LEU A 220 -11.51 -19.24 -23.40
CA LEU A 220 -10.47 -20.26 -23.19
C LEU A 220 -11.02 -21.68 -23.32
N VAL A 221 -12.21 -21.94 -22.78
CA VAL A 221 -12.89 -23.25 -22.93
C VAL A 221 -13.22 -23.52 -24.40
N MET A 222 -13.73 -22.53 -25.13
CA MET A 222 -14.05 -22.65 -26.56
C MET A 222 -12.80 -22.93 -27.40
N VAL A 223 -11.70 -22.22 -27.16
CA VAL A 223 -10.44 -22.41 -27.88
C VAL A 223 -9.82 -23.78 -27.57
N SER A 224 -9.83 -24.19 -26.29
CA SER A 224 -9.28 -25.48 -25.87
C SER A 224 -10.05 -26.65 -26.50
N THR A 225 -11.38 -26.58 -26.49
CA THR A 225 -12.23 -27.60 -27.12
C THR A 225 -12.04 -27.65 -28.65
N ALA A 226 -11.91 -26.50 -29.32
CA ALA A 226 -11.65 -26.44 -30.75
C ALA A 226 -10.30 -27.08 -31.13
N PHE A 227 -9.22 -26.78 -30.38
CA PHE A 227 -7.91 -27.41 -30.62
C PHE A 227 -7.95 -28.92 -30.38
N MET A 228 -8.62 -29.38 -29.32
CA MET A 228 -8.80 -30.80 -29.05
C MET A 228 -9.51 -31.53 -30.18
N LEU A 229 -10.66 -31.02 -30.62
CA LEU A 229 -11.41 -31.62 -31.73
C LEU A 229 -10.59 -31.62 -33.03
N SER A 230 -9.88 -30.53 -33.32
CA SER A 230 -9.03 -30.42 -34.52
C SER A 230 -7.93 -31.48 -34.54
N LEU A 231 -7.26 -31.72 -33.41
CA LEU A 231 -6.23 -32.77 -33.30
C LEU A 231 -6.84 -34.18 -33.43
N ILE A 232 -7.98 -34.43 -32.79
CA ILE A 232 -8.67 -35.72 -32.87
C ILE A 232 -9.07 -36.02 -34.33
N PHE A 233 -9.74 -35.08 -35.00
CA PHE A 233 -10.13 -35.23 -36.41
C PHE A 233 -8.91 -35.47 -37.31
N TRP A 234 -7.81 -34.76 -37.08
CA TRP A 234 -6.60 -34.91 -37.86
C TRP A 234 -5.93 -36.28 -37.65
N VAL A 235 -5.90 -36.79 -36.41
CA VAL A 235 -5.39 -38.14 -36.11
C VAL A 235 -6.26 -39.22 -36.78
N ILE A 236 -7.59 -39.10 -36.73
CA ILE A 236 -8.52 -40.02 -37.39
C ILE A 236 -8.31 -40.00 -38.91
N TYR A 237 -8.28 -38.81 -39.51
CA TYR A 237 -8.04 -38.64 -40.95
C TYR A 237 -6.69 -39.21 -41.38
N GLY A 238 -5.63 -38.96 -40.62
CA GLY A 238 -4.30 -39.51 -40.87
C GLY A 238 -4.28 -41.04 -40.82
N ARG A 239 -5.00 -41.64 -39.87
CA ARG A 239 -5.15 -43.10 -39.74
C ARG A 239 -5.90 -43.69 -40.93
N GLU A 240 -7.06 -43.13 -41.29
CA GLU A 240 -7.84 -43.59 -42.45
C GLU A 240 -7.05 -43.48 -43.75
N ARG A 241 -6.36 -42.35 -43.98
CA ARG A 241 -5.54 -42.14 -45.17
C ARG A 241 -4.43 -43.18 -45.28
N ARG A 242 -3.72 -43.47 -44.18
CA ARG A 242 -2.73 -44.57 -44.14
C ARG A 242 -3.38 -45.90 -44.47
N TYR A 243 -4.51 -46.22 -43.84
CA TYR A 243 -5.24 -47.47 -44.06
C TYR A 243 -5.60 -47.66 -45.55
N ARG A 244 -6.17 -46.63 -46.20
CA ARG A 244 -6.50 -46.65 -47.63
C ARG A 244 -5.28 -46.88 -48.53
N VAL A 245 -4.13 -46.30 -48.20
CA VAL A 245 -2.88 -46.51 -48.95
C VAL A 245 -2.38 -47.95 -48.79
N TYR A 246 -2.36 -48.49 -47.56
CA TYR A 246 -1.95 -49.88 -47.31
C TYR A 246 -2.87 -50.89 -48.02
N THR A 247 -4.20 -50.70 -47.99
CA THR A 247 -5.15 -51.58 -48.69
C THR A 247 -4.95 -51.56 -50.21
N LYS A 248 -4.73 -50.38 -50.81
CA LYS A 248 -4.44 -50.26 -52.25
C LYS A 248 -3.11 -50.95 -52.63
N GLN A 249 -2.08 -50.85 -51.79
CA GLN A 249 -0.79 -51.53 -52.03
C GLN A 249 -0.91 -53.05 -51.90
N PHE A 250 -1.71 -53.55 -50.95
CA PHE A 250 -1.96 -54.98 -50.78
C PHE A 250 -2.72 -55.56 -51.98
N MET A 251 -3.80 -54.90 -52.42
CA MET A 251 -4.56 -55.32 -53.60
C MET A 251 -3.73 -55.32 -54.90
N ALA A 252 -2.82 -54.35 -55.07
CA ALA A 252 -1.92 -54.31 -56.22
C ALA A 252 -0.87 -55.44 -56.24
N ARG A 253 -0.61 -56.10 -55.09
CA ARG A 253 0.39 -57.17 -54.97
C ARG A 253 -0.18 -58.58 -55.11
N SER A 254 -1.51 -58.71 -55.23
CA SER A 254 -2.24 -59.99 -55.23
C SER A 254 -2.70 -60.57 -56.59
N PRO A 255 -2.03 -60.33 -57.73
CA PRO A 255 -2.15 -61.27 -58.85
C PRO A 255 -0.78 -61.71 -59.38
N GLN A 256 -0.11 -62.63 -58.70
CA GLN A 256 1.05 -63.35 -59.28
C GLN A 256 1.32 -64.72 -58.63
N GLY A 257 0.28 -65.49 -58.32
CA GLY A 257 0.46 -66.78 -57.64
C GLY A 257 -0.68 -67.78 -57.83
N GLN A 258 -1.04 -68.09 -59.08
CA GLN A 258 -1.67 -69.38 -59.45
C GLN A 258 -1.90 -69.46 -60.97
N GLU A 259 -0.99 -70.08 -61.72
CA GLU A 259 -1.33 -71.02 -62.80
C GLU A 259 -0.08 -71.66 -63.40
N GLY A 260 0.00 -73.00 -63.38
CA GLY A 260 0.99 -73.74 -64.16
C GLY A 260 1.55 -75.00 -63.52
N ASP A 261 0.72 -75.93 -63.03
CA ASP A 261 1.10 -77.36 -63.06
C ASP A 261 -0.13 -78.26 -63.20
N LYS A 262 -0.40 -78.70 -64.44
CA LYS A 262 -0.96 -80.02 -64.77
C LYS A 262 -0.43 -80.45 -66.14
N ASN A 263 0.41 -81.47 -66.07
CA ASN A 263 1.16 -82.21 -67.08
C ASN A 263 0.26 -83.07 -68.01
N PRO A 264 0.77 -83.75 -69.06
CA PRO A 264 1.69 -84.89 -68.93
C PRO A 264 3.03 -84.78 -69.67
#